data_AF-A0A382S6Q8-F1
#
_entry.id   AF-A0A382S6Q8-F1
#
_cell.length_a   1.000
_cell.length_b   1.000
_cell.length_c   1.000
_cell.angle_alpha   90.00
_cell.angle_beta   90.00
_cell.angle_gamma   90.00
#
_symmetry.space_group_name_H-M   'P 1'
#
loop_
_entity.id
_entity.type
_entity.pdbx_description
1 polymer ?
#
loop_
_entity_poly.entity_id
_entity_poly.type
_entity_poly.pdbx_seq_one_letter_code
_entity_poly.pdbx_strand_id
1 'polypeptide(L)'
;MKFSKLFNSLNRTRTAVKFALNNVLGKHVKDETIDELEAQLITADLGVHTVEEIMSLFRKEKQENFRLSLKNYLLSVLNHTDDFLKNEDLPAVIIVVGVNGTGKTTTSAKLAHYYTQSGHNPMLIAADTYR
;
A
#
# COMPACT_ATOMS: atom_id res chain seq x y z
N MET A 1 14.68 7.35 -10.29
CA MET A 1 14.07 6.52 -9.23
C MET A 1 13.98 5.06 -9.71
N LYS A 2 14.59 4.09 -9.02
CA LYS A 2 14.56 2.67 -9.43
C LYS A 2 13.30 2.00 -8.88
N PHE A 3 12.23 1.92 -9.67
CA PHE A 3 10.98 1.24 -9.28
C PHE A 3 11.10 -0.29 -9.18
N SER A 4 12.19 -0.89 -9.64
CA SER A 4 12.38 -2.35 -9.65
C SER A 4 12.26 -2.99 -8.26
N LYS A 5 12.77 -2.36 -7.21
CA LYS A 5 12.63 -2.87 -5.83
C LYS A 5 11.17 -2.88 -5.37
N LEU A 6 10.43 -1.81 -5.65
CA LEU A 6 9.01 -1.69 -5.30
C LEU A 6 8.15 -2.72 -6.04
N PHE A 7 8.37 -2.87 -7.36
CA PHE A 7 7.63 -3.86 -8.15
C PHE A 7 7.94 -5.30 -7.72
N ASN A 8 9.19 -5.59 -7.35
CA ASN A 8 9.57 -6.90 -6.84
C ASN A 8 8.94 -7.19 -5.48
N SER A 9 8.93 -6.23 -4.55
CA SER A 9 8.30 -6.42 -3.23
C SER A 9 6.78 -6.60 -3.32
N LEU A 10 6.12 -5.95 -4.29
CA LEU A 10 4.67 -6.03 -4.49
C LEU A 10 4.25 -7.18 -5.42
N ASN A 11 5.17 -8.04 -5.88
CA ASN A 11 4.87 -9.00 -6.94
C ASN A 11 3.79 -10.03 -6.55
N ARG A 12 3.77 -10.46 -5.27
CA ARG A 12 2.77 -11.40 -4.77
C ARG A 12 1.36 -10.79 -4.84
N THR A 13 1.16 -9.63 -4.25
CA THR A 13 -0.11 -8.88 -4.28
C THR A 13 -0.53 -8.57 -5.72
N ARG A 14 0.40 -8.10 -6.56
CA ARG A 14 0.12 -7.79 -7.97
C ARG A 14 -0.36 -9.01 -8.75
N THR A 15 0.23 -10.18 -8.49
CA THR A 15 -0.16 -11.43 -9.16
C THR A 15 -1.56 -11.88 -8.71
N ALA A 16 -1.84 -11.83 -7.42
CA ALA A 16 -3.14 -12.19 -6.86
C ALA A 16 -4.26 -11.28 -7.39
N VAL A 17 -4.07 -9.95 -7.35
CA VAL A 17 -5.05 -8.98 -7.86
C VAL A 17 -5.25 -9.13 -9.37
N LYS A 18 -4.16 -9.33 -10.14
CA LYS A 18 -4.25 -9.55 -11.60
C LYS A 18 -5.06 -10.81 -11.93
N PHE A 19 -4.84 -11.90 -11.19
CA PHE A 19 -5.59 -13.13 -11.35
C PHE A 19 -7.08 -12.90 -11.10
N ALA A 20 -7.42 -12.24 -9.98
CA ALA A 20 -8.79 -11.94 -9.61
C ALA A 20 -9.53 -11.12 -10.67
N LEU A 21 -8.92 -10.03 -11.13
CA LEU A 21 -9.52 -9.17 -12.16
C LEU A 21 -9.68 -9.89 -13.52
N ASN A 22 -8.73 -10.73 -13.91
CA ASN A 22 -8.80 -11.45 -15.18
C ASN A 22 -9.89 -12.55 -15.20
N ASN A 23 -10.32 -13.05 -14.05
CA ASN A 23 -11.37 -14.06 -14.00
C ASN A 23 -12.74 -13.50 -14.40
N VAL A 24 -12.94 -12.19 -14.19
CA VAL A 24 -14.24 -11.52 -14.36
C VAL A 24 -14.28 -10.59 -15.57
N LEU A 25 -13.12 -10.05 -15.99
CA LEU A 25 -13.03 -9.17 -17.15
C LEU A 25 -13.08 -9.95 -18.46
N GLY A 26 -14.03 -9.60 -19.34
CA GLY A 26 -14.18 -10.19 -20.68
C GLY A 26 -15.05 -11.46 -20.74
N LYS A 27 -15.71 -11.85 -19.64
CA LYS A 27 -16.66 -12.97 -19.60
C LYS A 27 -18.07 -12.46 -19.28
N HIS A 28 -19.10 -13.20 -19.69
CA HIS A 28 -20.43 -13.03 -19.11
C HIS A 28 -20.36 -13.35 -17.62
N VAL A 29 -20.55 -12.34 -16.79
CA VAL A 29 -20.41 -12.45 -15.34
C VAL A 29 -21.72 -12.96 -14.75
N LYS A 30 -21.66 -14.06 -14.01
CA LYS A 30 -22.73 -14.54 -13.16
C LYS A 30 -22.52 -14.04 -11.74
N ASP A 31 -23.56 -14.01 -10.92
CA ASP A 31 -23.46 -13.60 -9.51
C ASP A 31 -22.40 -14.43 -8.74
N GLU A 32 -22.31 -15.74 -8.99
CA GLU A 32 -21.26 -16.61 -8.42
C GLU A 32 -19.83 -16.12 -8.71
N THR A 33 -19.60 -15.55 -9.90
CA THR A 33 -18.28 -15.02 -10.30
C THR A 33 -17.96 -13.70 -9.60
N ILE A 34 -18.99 -12.96 -9.16
CA ILE A 34 -18.84 -11.72 -8.40
C ILE A 34 -18.42 -12.04 -6.95
N ASP A 35 -19.04 -13.05 -6.35
CA ASP A 35 -18.69 -13.49 -4.99
C ASP A 35 -17.26 -14.08 -4.93
N GLU A 36 -16.86 -14.82 -5.96
CA GLU A 36 -15.48 -15.31 -6.11
C GLU A 36 -14.45 -14.17 -6.21
N LEU A 37 -14.78 -13.09 -6.92
CA LEU A 37 -13.92 -11.92 -7.03
C LEU A 37 -13.70 -11.24 -5.67
N GLU A 38 -14.77 -11.02 -4.93
CA GLU A 38 -14.72 -10.43 -3.60
C GLU A 38 -13.82 -11.26 -2.65
N ALA A 39 -14.05 -12.57 -2.59
CA ALA A 39 -13.25 -13.48 -1.78
C ALA A 39 -11.75 -13.47 -2.18
N GLN A 40 -11.46 -13.41 -3.48
CA GLN A 40 -10.09 -13.34 -3.99
C GLN A 40 -9.40 -12.02 -3.63
N LEU A 41 -10.11 -10.90 -3.67
CA LEU A 41 -9.57 -9.60 -3.29
C LEU A 41 -9.28 -9.52 -1.78
N ILE A 42 -10.18 -10.05 -0.94
CA ILE A 42 -9.95 -10.14 0.52
C ILE A 42 -8.71 -11.02 0.81
N THR A 43 -8.60 -12.16 0.14
CA THR A 43 -7.44 -13.08 0.28
C THR A 43 -6.13 -12.44 -0.21
N ALA A 44 -6.19 -11.40 -1.02
CA ALA A 44 -5.03 -10.63 -1.48
C ALA A 44 -4.61 -9.50 -0.51
N ASP A 45 -5.07 -9.55 0.74
CA ASP A 45 -4.83 -8.57 1.81
C ASP A 45 -5.43 -7.17 1.54
N LEU A 46 -6.49 -7.09 0.74
CA LEU A 46 -7.29 -5.87 0.65
C LEU A 46 -8.28 -5.80 1.80
N GLY A 47 -8.36 -4.64 2.47
CA GLY A 47 -9.34 -4.40 3.52
C GLY A 47 -10.77 -4.43 2.99
N VAL A 48 -11.70 -4.89 3.83
CA VAL A 48 -13.12 -5.10 3.48
C VAL A 48 -13.74 -3.87 2.83
N HIS A 49 -13.58 -2.69 3.43
CA HIS A 49 -14.08 -1.43 2.86
C HIS A 49 -13.54 -1.15 1.46
N THR A 50 -12.25 -1.40 1.23
CA THR A 50 -11.65 -1.23 -0.10
C THR A 50 -12.28 -2.18 -1.10
N VAL A 51 -12.52 -3.43 -0.70
CA VAL A 51 -13.15 -4.43 -1.56
C VAL A 51 -14.60 -4.07 -1.88
N GLU A 52 -15.40 -3.67 -0.89
CA GLU A 52 -16.80 -3.24 -1.08
C GLU A 52 -16.92 -2.13 -2.14
N GLU A 53 -16.05 -1.12 -2.09
CA GLU A 53 -16.01 -0.05 -3.09
C GLU A 53 -15.60 -0.56 -4.47
N ILE A 54 -14.64 -1.48 -4.56
CA ILE A 54 -14.27 -2.12 -5.83
C ILE A 54 -15.47 -2.89 -6.42
N MET A 55 -16.22 -3.62 -5.60
CA MET A 55 -17.41 -4.36 -6.03
C MET A 55 -18.54 -3.41 -6.46
N SER A 56 -18.74 -2.29 -5.76
CA SER A 56 -19.67 -1.21 -6.12
C SER A 56 -19.33 -0.62 -7.50
N LEU A 57 -18.05 -0.31 -7.75
CA LEU A 57 -17.57 0.15 -9.05
C LEU A 57 -17.80 -0.90 -10.14
N PHE A 58 -17.51 -2.17 -9.84
CA PHE A 58 -17.68 -3.27 -10.77
C PHE A 58 -19.13 -3.45 -11.24
N ARG A 59 -20.11 -3.27 -10.32
CA ARG A 59 -21.54 -3.38 -10.63
C ARG A 59 -22.10 -2.17 -11.40
N LYS A 60 -21.53 -0.98 -11.21
CA LYS A 60 -22.03 0.27 -11.82
C LYS A 60 -21.42 0.57 -13.18
N GLU A 61 -20.14 0.22 -13.37
CA GLU A 61 -19.38 0.57 -14.55
C GLU A 61 -19.54 -0.45 -15.67
N LYS A 62 -19.46 0.03 -16.92
CA LYS A 62 -19.23 -0.88 -18.05
C LYS A 62 -17.84 -1.51 -17.91
N GLN A 63 -17.70 -2.77 -18.30
CA GLN A 63 -16.43 -3.52 -18.21
C GLN A 63 -15.23 -2.77 -18.82
N GLU A 64 -15.45 -2.03 -19.91
CA GLU A 64 -14.43 -1.22 -20.60
C GLU A 64 -13.91 -0.07 -19.73
N ASN A 65 -14.78 0.54 -18.91
CA ASN A 65 -14.45 1.67 -18.05
C ASN A 65 -13.94 1.23 -16.68
N PHE A 66 -14.29 0.03 -16.23
CA PHE A 66 -13.99 -0.46 -14.89
C PHE A 66 -12.51 -0.34 -14.51
N ARG A 67 -11.58 -0.69 -15.42
CA ARG A 67 -10.13 -0.59 -15.13
C ARG A 67 -9.69 0.85 -14.84
N LEU A 68 -10.27 1.82 -15.55
CA LEU A 68 -9.94 3.24 -15.36
C LEU A 68 -10.57 3.75 -14.05
N SER A 69 -11.83 3.43 -13.79
CA SER A 69 -12.53 3.82 -12.55
C SER A 69 -11.85 3.20 -11.31
N LEU A 70 -11.46 1.92 -11.37
CA LEU A 70 -10.70 1.25 -10.31
C LEU A 70 -9.36 1.94 -10.05
N LYS A 71 -8.61 2.26 -11.10
CA LYS A 71 -7.34 2.99 -10.96
C LYS A 71 -7.54 4.33 -10.25
N ASN A 72 -8.54 5.11 -10.67
CA ASN A 72 -8.82 6.42 -10.10
C ASN A 72 -9.23 6.32 -8.62
N TYR A 73 -10.08 5.34 -8.29
CA TYR A 73 -10.44 5.06 -6.91
C TYR A 73 -9.23 4.71 -6.04
N LEU A 74 -8.40 3.75 -6.47
CA LEU A 74 -7.20 3.35 -5.72
C LEU A 74 -6.21 4.51 -5.55
N LEU A 75 -6.08 5.39 -6.56
CA LEU A 75 -5.27 6.60 -6.43
C LEU A 75 -5.89 7.59 -5.43
N SER A 76 -7.21 7.76 -5.40
CA SER A 76 -7.86 8.62 -4.41
C SER A 76 -7.67 8.15 -2.98
N VAL A 77 -7.66 6.83 -2.74
CA VAL A 77 -7.38 6.25 -1.41
C VAL A 77 -5.95 6.54 -0.96
N LEU A 78 -5.01 6.64 -1.90
CA LEU A 78 -3.58 6.88 -1.63
C LEU A 78 -3.20 8.37 -1.57
N ASN A 79 -4.10 9.30 -1.89
CA ASN A 79 -3.77 10.71 -2.11
C ASN A 79 -3.55 11.52 -0.82
N HIS A 80 -3.17 10.86 0.26
CA HIS A 80 -2.83 11.45 1.55
C HIS A 80 -1.34 11.35 1.79
N THR A 81 -0.56 12.18 1.10
CA THR A 81 0.87 12.35 1.39
C THR A 81 1.09 13.76 1.85
N ASP A 82 1.12 13.95 3.17
CA ASP A 82 1.70 15.14 3.75
C ASP A 82 3.23 14.97 3.75
N ASP A 83 3.94 16.03 3.35
CA ASP A 83 5.39 16.07 3.49
C ASP A 83 5.74 16.01 4.98
N PHE A 84 6.32 14.89 5.39
CA PHE A 84 6.51 14.53 6.79
C PHE A 84 7.50 15.45 7.53
N LEU A 85 8.42 16.12 6.82
CA LEU A 85 9.40 17.03 7.41
C LEU A 85 9.61 18.26 6.53
N LYS A 86 9.34 19.45 7.07
CA LYS A 86 9.77 20.71 6.46
C LYS A 86 11.10 21.14 7.11
N ASN A 87 11.93 21.84 6.34
CA ASN A 87 13.25 22.29 6.83
C ASN A 87 13.18 23.25 8.02
N GLU A 88 12.01 23.85 8.27
CA GLU A 88 11.76 24.78 9.38
C GLU A 88 11.58 24.05 10.73
N ASP A 89 11.34 22.73 10.73
CA ASP A 89 11.02 21.94 11.92
C ASP A 89 12.25 21.28 12.59
N LEU A 90 13.44 21.92 12.52
CA LEU A 90 14.68 21.34 13.03
C LEU A 90 15.02 21.77 14.48
N PRO A 91 15.43 20.84 15.37
CA PRO A 91 15.60 19.41 15.11
C PRO A 91 14.26 18.67 15.06
N ALA A 92 14.05 17.91 13.99
CA ALA A 92 12.88 17.07 13.84
C ALA A 92 13.02 15.81 14.70
N VAL A 93 12.03 15.53 15.55
CA VAL A 93 12.03 14.36 16.43
C VAL A 93 11.08 13.30 15.88
N ILE A 94 11.62 12.14 15.51
CA ILE A 94 10.86 11.00 15.01
C ILE A 94 10.85 9.90 16.08
N ILE A 95 9.66 9.58 16.60
CA ILE A 95 9.47 8.45 17.52
C ILE A 95 8.93 7.26 16.73
N VAL A 96 9.66 6.14 16.72
CA VAL A 96 9.26 4.91 16.04
C VAL A 96 8.60 3.98 17.05
N VAL A 97 7.31 3.68 16.87
CA VAL A 97 6.51 2.82 17.74
C VAL A 97 6.05 1.54 17.02
N GLY A 98 5.77 0.48 17.77
CA GLY A 98 5.26 -0.79 17.22
C GLY A 98 5.54 -2.01 18.09
N VAL A 99 4.94 -3.14 17.76
CA VAL A 99 5.14 -4.40 18.50
C VAL A 99 6.51 -5.04 18.21
N ASN A 100 6.93 -6.01 19.02
CA ASN A 100 8.21 -6.71 18.84
C ASN A 100 8.22 -7.51 17.52
N GLY A 101 9.37 -7.56 16.86
CA GLY A 101 9.54 -8.26 15.58
C GLY A 101 9.09 -7.52 14.31
N THR A 102 8.44 -6.35 14.41
CA THR A 102 7.97 -5.56 13.24
C THR A 102 9.08 -4.79 12.49
N GLY A 103 10.32 -4.86 12.98
CA GLY A 103 11.46 -4.22 12.34
C GLY A 103 11.74 -2.77 12.75
N LYS A 104 11.21 -2.30 13.90
CA LYS A 104 11.45 -0.95 14.45
C LYS A 104 12.91 -0.50 14.34
N THR A 105 13.83 -1.23 14.97
CA THR A 105 15.28 -0.91 14.99
C THR A 105 15.88 -0.86 13.58
N THR A 106 15.51 -1.81 12.72
CA THR A 106 15.94 -1.87 11.32
C THR A 106 15.43 -0.65 10.53
N THR A 107 14.19 -0.23 10.76
CA THR A 107 13.60 0.94 10.13
C THR A 107 14.26 2.23 10.62
N SER A 108 14.53 2.37 11.92
CA SER A 108 15.27 3.53 12.46
C SER A 108 16.65 3.67 11.83
N ALA A 109 17.39 2.56 11.66
CA ALA A 109 18.70 2.59 11.00
C ALA A 109 18.59 2.97 9.50
N LYS A 110 17.58 2.45 8.79
CA LYS A 110 17.31 2.83 7.38
C LYS A 110 16.93 4.30 7.24
N LEU A 111 16.12 4.83 8.16
CA LEU A 111 15.74 6.24 8.19
C LEU A 111 16.95 7.14 8.45
N ALA A 112 17.80 6.80 9.42
CA ALA A 112 19.05 7.54 9.66
C ALA A 112 19.93 7.54 8.40
N HIS A 113 20.15 6.39 7.77
CA HIS A 113 20.91 6.31 6.52
C HIS A 113 20.30 7.16 5.39
N TYR A 114 18.97 7.13 5.24
CA TYR A 114 18.25 7.96 4.26
C TYR A 114 18.48 9.45 4.50
N TYR A 115 18.33 9.93 5.73
CA TYR A 115 18.52 11.34 6.05
C TYR A 115 19.99 11.78 5.96
N THR A 116 20.94 10.91 6.30
CA THR A 116 22.36 11.17 6.04
C THR A 116 22.64 11.32 4.54
N GLN A 117 22.06 10.47 3.68
CA GLN A 117 22.19 10.60 2.23
C GLN A 117 21.53 11.87 1.67
N SER A 118 20.51 12.39 2.36
CA SER A 118 19.84 13.66 2.02
C SER A 118 20.54 14.90 2.62
N GLY A 119 21.71 14.75 3.25
CA GLY A 119 22.51 15.87 3.77
C GLY A 119 22.16 16.32 5.19
N HIS A 120 21.31 15.60 5.91
CA HIS A 120 21.00 15.89 7.32
C HIS A 120 21.95 15.13 8.28
N ASN A 121 21.95 15.54 9.54
CA ASN A 121 22.77 14.93 10.60
C ASN A 121 21.91 14.24 11.68
N PRO A 122 21.40 13.01 11.43
CA PRO A 122 20.50 12.33 12.35
C PRO A 122 21.23 11.82 13.61
N MET A 123 20.56 11.89 14.75
CA MET A 123 20.98 11.27 16.01
C MET A 123 20.03 10.11 16.34
N LEU A 124 20.59 8.92 16.59
CA LEU A 124 19.81 7.76 17.03
C LEU A 124 19.83 7.65 18.56
N ILE A 125 18.65 7.50 19.15
CA ILE A 125 18.45 7.31 20.59
C ILE A 125 17.92 5.89 20.83
N ALA A 126 18.67 5.09 21.58
CA ALA A 126 18.30 3.72 21.92
C ALA A 126 17.30 3.70 23.10
N ALA A 127 16.06 4.11 22.84
CA ALA A 127 14.99 4.17 23.84
C ALA A 127 14.26 2.82 24.08
N ASP A 128 14.56 1.79 23.29
CA ASP A 128 14.00 0.44 23.44
C ASP A 128 14.85 -0.39 24.42
N THR A 129 14.54 -0.28 25.72
CA THR A 129 15.34 -0.84 26.81
C THR A 129 14.90 -2.24 27.28
N TYR A 130 13.79 -2.75 26.78
CA TYR A 130 13.26 -4.07 27.10
C TYR A 130 13.36 -4.98 25.86
N ARG A 131 14.04 -6.12 25.98
CA ARG A 131 14.21 -7.10 24.89
C ARG A 131 13.61 -8.43 25.27
#